data_AF-A0A024FK87-F1
#
_entry.id   AF-A0A024FK87-F1
#
_cell.length_a   1.000
_cell.length_b   1.000
_cell.length_c   1.000
_cell.angle_alpha   90.00
_cell.angle_beta   90.00
_cell.angle_gamma   90.00
#
_symmetry.space_group_name_H-M   'P 1'
#
loop_
_entity.id
_entity.type
_entity.pdbx_description
1 polymer ?
#
loop_
_entity_poly.entity_id
_entity_poly.type
_entity_poly.pdbx_seq_one_letter_code
_entity_poly.pdbx_strand_id
1 'polypeptide(L)'
;MQKDTIDELFDNLKDEFDVNEPSQGHELRFLDRLKANDVVVNDSKSSSRFNWRPFLAIAASVVICLSVFMTLQNEPETLDLASVSPELAETQDFFTATIENELKKLNNERSPLTEQIITDALEQIKLLESEYQKLKTNLTEIGNDQRVIYAMITNFQNRIDILNIVLEEIETIKNLKTNTNDTKNTI
;
A
#
# COMPACT_ATOMS: atom_id res chain seq x y z
N MET A 1 -19.00 32.61 -48.75
CA MET A 1 -17.54 32.51 -48.88
C MET A 1 -16.95 33.14 -47.65
N GLN A 2 -16.36 32.33 -46.78
CA GLN A 2 -15.74 32.75 -45.52
C GLN A 2 -14.37 33.33 -45.90
N LYS A 3 -14.11 34.60 -45.59
CA LYS A 3 -12.76 35.17 -45.76
C LYS A 3 -11.88 34.57 -44.67
N ASP A 4 -10.74 34.01 -45.06
CA ASP A 4 -9.85 33.34 -44.12
C ASP A 4 -9.20 34.37 -43.19
N THR A 5 -9.14 34.07 -41.90
CA THR A 5 -8.68 34.98 -40.82
C THR A 5 -7.28 35.57 -41.06
N ILE A 6 -6.46 34.94 -41.90
CA ILE A 6 -5.14 35.43 -42.26
C ILE A 6 -5.23 36.59 -43.26
N ASP A 7 -6.15 36.52 -44.23
CA ASP A 7 -6.34 37.61 -45.20
C ASP A 7 -6.80 38.89 -44.49
N GLU A 8 -7.64 38.75 -43.45
CA GLU A 8 -8.08 39.86 -42.62
C GLU A 8 -6.93 40.48 -41.80
N LEU A 9 -6.00 39.66 -41.29
CA LEU A 9 -4.81 40.16 -40.58
C LEU A 9 -3.87 40.92 -41.53
N PHE A 10 -3.62 40.39 -42.73
CA PHE A 10 -2.77 41.06 -43.71
C PHE A 10 -3.41 42.32 -44.29
N ASP A 11 -4.72 42.34 -44.53
CA ASP A 11 -5.43 43.55 -44.95
C ASP A 11 -5.38 44.65 -43.89
N ASN A 12 -5.46 44.29 -42.59
CA ASN A 12 -5.35 45.25 -41.49
C ASN A 12 -3.92 45.79 -41.29
N LEU A 13 -2.90 44.97 -41.54
CA LEU A 13 -1.48 45.34 -41.34
C LEU A 13 -0.84 45.98 -42.59
N LYS A 14 -1.54 45.99 -43.72
CA LYS A 14 -1.01 46.35 -45.05
C LYS A 14 -0.33 47.72 -45.08
N ASP A 15 -0.82 48.67 -44.29
CA ASP A 15 -0.31 50.04 -44.21
C ASP A 15 0.61 50.28 -42.98
N GLU A 16 0.83 49.26 -42.14
CA GLU A 16 1.70 49.34 -40.94
C GLU A 16 3.11 48.80 -41.19
N PHE A 17 3.36 48.13 -42.31
CA PHE A 17 4.70 47.63 -42.63
C PHE A 17 5.63 48.79 -42.97
N ASP A 18 6.67 48.97 -42.17
CA ASP A 18 7.75 49.90 -42.46
C ASP A 18 8.56 49.40 -43.67
N VAL A 19 8.32 50.03 -44.83
CA VAL A 19 9.04 49.75 -46.09
C VAL A 19 10.27 50.63 -46.28
N ASN A 20 10.62 51.47 -45.29
CA ASN A 20 11.79 52.33 -45.38
C ASN A 20 13.08 51.54 -45.20
N GLU A 21 14.12 51.95 -45.91
CA GLU A 21 15.45 51.40 -45.71
C GLU A 21 15.98 51.85 -44.34
N PRO A 22 16.58 50.94 -43.53
CA PRO A 22 17.13 51.33 -42.24
C PRO A 22 18.22 52.40 -42.40
N SER A 23 18.41 53.21 -41.35
CA SER A 23 19.42 54.27 -41.34
C SER A 23 20.81 53.74 -41.72
N GLN A 24 21.58 54.52 -42.49
CA GLN A 24 22.95 54.15 -42.86
C GLN A 24 23.78 53.70 -41.64
N GLY A 25 24.48 52.58 -41.78
CA GLY A 25 25.26 51.96 -40.71
C GLY A 25 24.48 51.02 -39.77
N HIS A 26 23.19 50.76 -40.05
CA HIS A 26 22.41 49.76 -39.33
C HIS A 26 23.03 48.36 -39.41
N GLU A 27 23.47 47.94 -40.60
CA GLU A 27 24.12 46.63 -40.80
C GLU A 27 25.40 46.49 -39.95
N LEU A 28 26.26 47.51 -39.95
CA LEU A 28 27.47 47.53 -39.13
C LEU A 28 27.15 47.43 -37.64
N ARG A 29 26.20 48.23 -37.14
CA ARG A 29 25.75 48.19 -35.75
C ARG A 29 25.11 46.84 -35.38
N PHE A 30 24.39 46.22 -36.31
CA PHE A 30 23.82 44.89 -36.13
C PHE A 30 24.93 43.84 -36.04
N LEU A 31 25.92 43.89 -36.92
CA LEU A 31 27.08 43.00 -36.95
C LEU A 31 27.94 43.16 -35.68
N ASP A 32 28.11 44.40 -35.20
CA ASP A 32 28.79 44.69 -33.94
C ASP A 32 28.02 44.13 -32.74
N ARG A 33 26.69 44.23 -32.71
CA ARG A 33 25.86 43.59 -31.67
C ARG A 33 25.89 42.06 -31.75
N LEU A 34 25.92 41.49 -32.95
CA LEU A 34 26.03 40.04 -33.17
C LEU A 34 27.36 39.53 -32.63
N LYS A 35 28.47 40.20 -32.97
CA LYS A 35 29.82 39.89 -32.49
C LYS A 35 29.97 40.14 -30.99
N ALA A 36 29.36 41.21 -30.46
CA ALA A 36 29.36 41.47 -29.02
C ALA A 36 28.61 40.37 -28.25
N ASN A 37 27.54 39.80 -28.81
CA ASN A 37 26.84 38.66 -28.22
C ASN A 37 27.63 37.35 -28.33
N ASP A 38 28.45 37.16 -29.36
CA ASP A 38 29.36 36.01 -29.49
C ASP A 38 30.59 36.11 -28.56
N VAL A 39 30.97 37.33 -28.14
CA VAL A 39 32.12 37.57 -27.25
C VAL A 39 31.72 37.59 -25.76
N VAL A 40 30.42 37.52 -25.44
CA VAL A 40 29.89 37.36 -24.06
C VAL A 40 29.19 36.02 -23.88
N VAL A 41 29.76 34.94 -24.44
CA VAL A 41 29.70 33.60 -23.82
C VAL A 41 31.11 33.10 -23.52
N ASN A 42 31.99 34.00 -23.06
CA ASN A 42 32.88 33.65 -21.96
C ASN A 42 32.10 33.83 -20.66
N ASP A 43 31.05 33.03 -20.54
CA ASP A 43 30.57 32.67 -19.23
C ASP A 43 31.75 31.92 -18.62
N SER A 44 32.43 32.58 -17.69
CA SER A 44 33.18 31.89 -16.67
C SER A 44 32.16 31.07 -15.87
N LYS A 45 31.63 30.00 -16.48
CA LYS A 45 31.38 28.80 -15.73
C LYS A 45 32.75 28.41 -15.23
N SER A 46 33.05 28.90 -14.04
CA SER A 46 33.65 28.06 -13.02
C SER A 46 32.99 26.70 -13.19
N SER A 47 33.61 25.84 -13.99
CA SER A 47 33.54 24.42 -13.75
C SER A 47 34.26 24.30 -12.42
N SER A 48 33.51 24.60 -11.36
CA SER A 48 33.69 23.91 -10.11
C SER A 48 33.77 22.47 -10.57
N ARG A 49 34.99 21.92 -10.54
CA ARG A 49 35.23 20.49 -10.54
C ARG A 49 34.60 20.02 -9.23
N PHE A 50 33.27 20.12 -9.15
CA PHE A 50 32.49 19.58 -8.08
C PHE A 50 32.72 18.11 -8.29
N ASN A 51 33.57 17.57 -7.43
CA ASN A 51 33.98 16.20 -7.55
C ASN A 51 32.75 15.44 -7.09
N TRP A 52 31.85 15.05 -8.01
CA TRP A 52 30.63 14.30 -7.72
C TRP A 52 30.93 12.90 -7.20
N ARG A 53 32.20 12.46 -7.26
CA ARG A 53 32.67 11.14 -6.82
C ARG A 53 32.22 10.72 -5.40
N PRO A 54 32.25 11.56 -4.34
CA PRO A 54 31.75 11.18 -3.03
C PRO A 54 30.22 11.13 -2.99
N PHE A 55 29.51 12.00 -3.73
CA PHE A 55 28.05 11.93 -3.85
C PHE A 55 27.57 10.71 -4.64
N LEU A 56 28.34 10.30 -5.66
CA LEU A 56 28.10 9.07 -6.42
C LEU A 56 28.30 7.84 -5.53
N ALA A 57 29.33 7.84 -4.68
CA ALA A 57 29.55 6.75 -3.71
C ALA A 57 28.43 6.68 -2.67
N ILE A 58 27.94 7.83 -2.17
CA ILE A 58 26.80 7.90 -1.26
C ILE A 58 25.53 7.40 -1.96
N ALA A 59 25.22 7.88 -3.16
CA ALA A 59 24.06 7.45 -3.92
C ALA A 59 24.10 5.94 -4.24
N ALA A 60 25.26 5.40 -4.63
CA ALA A 60 25.44 3.97 -4.84
C ALA A 60 25.19 3.16 -3.57
N SER A 61 25.67 3.63 -2.41
CA SER A 61 25.39 2.97 -1.13
C SER A 61 23.89 2.98 -0.77
N VAL A 62 23.19 4.07 -1.05
CA VAL A 62 21.75 4.19 -0.82
C VAL A 62 20.98 3.25 -1.76
N VAL A 63 21.35 3.20 -3.04
CA VAL A 63 20.75 2.27 -4.02
C VAL A 63 21.00 0.82 -3.63
N ILE A 64 22.21 0.47 -3.19
CA ILE A 64 22.53 -0.88 -2.72
C ILE A 64 21.70 -1.21 -1.48
N CYS A 65 21.67 -0.33 -0.48
CA CYS A 65 20.84 -0.52 0.72
C CYS A 65 19.36 -0.69 0.38
N LEU A 66 18.81 0.14 -0.50
CA LEU A 66 17.42 0.05 -0.94
C LEU A 66 17.16 -1.24 -1.74
N SER A 67 18.08 -1.64 -2.61
CA SER A 67 17.95 -2.89 -3.38
C SER A 67 17.98 -4.11 -2.48
N VAL A 68 18.91 -4.17 -1.52
CA VAL A 68 19.00 -5.26 -0.54
C VAL A 68 17.75 -5.28 0.34
N PHE A 69 17.31 -4.10 0.81
CA PHE A 69 16.09 -3.98 1.60
C PHE A 69 14.85 -4.47 0.84
N MET A 70 14.70 -4.10 -0.44
CA MET A 70 13.59 -4.54 -1.28
C MET A 70 13.64 -6.05 -1.56
N THR A 71 14.84 -6.63 -1.75
CA THR A 71 14.99 -8.08 -1.90
C THR A 71 14.72 -8.88 -0.63
N LEU A 72 15.01 -8.31 0.56
CA LEU A 72 14.72 -8.94 1.85
C LEU A 72 13.22 -8.92 2.18
N GLN A 73 12.44 -8.03 1.57
CA GLN A 73 10.99 -7.92 1.77
C GLN A 73 10.16 -8.72 0.76
N ASN A 74 10.78 -9.33 -0.25
CA ASN A 74 10.09 -10.25 -1.14
C ASN A 74 9.87 -11.59 -0.42
N GLU A 75 8.86 -11.63 0.45
CA GLU A 75 8.24 -12.90 0.86
C GLU A 75 7.71 -13.58 -0.41
N PRO A 76 8.01 -14.87 -0.64
CA PRO A 76 7.45 -15.59 -1.78
C PRO A 76 5.92 -15.51 -1.71
N GLU A 77 5.26 -15.33 -2.86
CA GLU A 77 3.80 -15.41 -2.93
C GLU A 77 3.35 -16.77 -2.38
N THR A 78 2.83 -16.77 -1.15
CA THR A 78 2.30 -17.97 -0.52
C THR A 78 0.87 -18.15 -0.99
N LEU A 79 0.59 -19.28 -1.65
CA LEU A 79 -0.75 -19.63 -2.06
C LEU A 79 -1.64 -19.72 -0.81
N ASP A 80 -2.86 -19.27 -0.98
CA ASP A 80 -3.95 -19.43 -0.03
C ASP A 80 -5.17 -20.05 -0.75
N LEU A 81 -6.30 -20.20 -0.05
CA LEU A 81 -7.50 -20.76 -0.65
C LEU A 81 -7.98 -19.93 -1.86
N ALA A 82 -7.86 -18.60 -1.77
CA ALA A 82 -8.25 -17.69 -2.84
C ALA A 82 -7.42 -17.88 -4.12
N SER A 83 -6.20 -18.40 -3.98
CA SER A 83 -5.29 -18.71 -5.09
C SER A 83 -5.68 -19.99 -5.85
N VAL A 84 -6.57 -20.82 -5.30
CA VAL A 84 -6.94 -22.14 -5.88
C VAL A 84 -8.15 -22.04 -6.80
N SER A 85 -9.25 -21.42 -6.35
CA SER A 85 -10.47 -21.24 -7.14
C SER A 85 -11.31 -20.05 -6.64
N PRO A 86 -12.20 -19.48 -7.48
CA PRO A 86 -13.10 -18.41 -7.05
C PRO A 86 -13.99 -18.79 -5.86
N GLU A 87 -14.49 -20.02 -5.82
CA GLU A 87 -15.35 -20.51 -4.74
C GLU A 87 -14.57 -20.62 -3.41
N LEU A 88 -13.29 -21.00 -3.48
CA LEU A 88 -12.41 -21.04 -2.32
C LEU A 88 -11.98 -19.65 -1.86
N ALA A 89 -11.90 -18.67 -2.77
CA ALA A 89 -11.74 -17.26 -2.41
C ALA A 89 -12.94 -16.75 -1.59
N GLU A 90 -14.16 -16.98 -2.09
CA GLU A 90 -15.38 -16.63 -1.36
C GLU A 90 -15.46 -17.31 0.01
N THR A 91 -15.02 -18.58 0.08
CA THR A 91 -14.95 -19.33 1.33
C THR A 91 -13.98 -18.70 2.33
N GLN A 92 -12.79 -18.29 1.87
CA GLN A 92 -11.79 -17.61 2.70
C GLN A 92 -12.33 -16.27 3.22
N ASP A 93 -12.94 -15.47 2.35
CA ASP A 93 -13.51 -14.18 2.71
C ASP A 93 -14.62 -14.33 3.76
N PHE A 94 -15.54 -15.28 3.54
CA PHE A 94 -16.63 -15.56 4.47
C PHE A 94 -16.11 -15.94 5.87
N PHE A 95 -15.16 -16.87 5.95
CA PHE A 95 -14.63 -17.32 7.24
C PHE A 95 -13.81 -16.25 7.93
N THR A 96 -13.01 -15.49 7.19
CA THR A 96 -12.22 -14.38 7.73
C THR A 96 -13.14 -13.33 8.35
N ALA A 97 -14.16 -12.87 7.61
CA ALA A 97 -15.14 -11.91 8.13
C ALA A 97 -15.90 -12.45 9.35
N THR A 98 -16.24 -13.74 9.36
CA THR A 98 -16.90 -14.39 10.49
C THR A 98 -16.02 -14.38 11.74
N ILE A 99 -14.74 -14.79 11.61
CA ILE A 99 -13.78 -14.82 12.72
C ILE A 99 -13.54 -13.42 13.27
N GLU A 100 -13.40 -12.40 12.41
CA GLU A 100 -13.25 -11.02 12.84
C GLU A 100 -14.46 -10.54 13.65
N ASN A 101 -15.67 -10.88 13.20
CA ASN A 101 -16.89 -10.53 13.91
C ASN A 101 -16.99 -11.23 15.26
N GLU A 102 -16.70 -12.53 15.34
CA GLU A 102 -16.71 -13.27 16.61
C GLU A 102 -15.62 -12.78 17.57
N LEU A 103 -14.41 -12.48 17.08
CA LEU A 103 -13.36 -11.85 17.89
C LEU A 103 -13.80 -10.49 18.44
N LYS A 104 -14.52 -9.70 17.64
CA LYS A 104 -15.06 -8.42 18.10
C LYS A 104 -16.10 -8.62 19.21
N LYS A 105 -17.00 -9.60 19.08
CA LYS A 105 -17.94 -9.95 20.15
C LYS A 105 -17.18 -10.38 21.41
N LEU A 106 -16.21 -11.29 21.27
CA LEU A 106 -15.41 -11.80 22.38
C LEU A 106 -14.68 -10.67 23.13
N ASN A 107 -14.11 -9.71 22.40
CA ASN A 107 -13.45 -8.57 23.01
C ASN A 107 -14.40 -7.64 23.77
N ASN A 108 -15.65 -7.48 23.32
CA ASN A 108 -16.67 -6.70 24.03
C ASN A 108 -17.11 -7.36 25.34
N GLU A 109 -16.91 -8.68 25.45
CA GLU A 109 -17.24 -9.47 26.64
C GLU A 109 -16.14 -9.41 27.72
N ARG A 110 -15.03 -8.70 27.47
CA ARG A 110 -13.86 -8.64 28.36
C ARG A 110 -14.15 -7.89 29.64
N SER A 111 -13.83 -8.53 30.76
CA SER A 111 -14.02 -8.02 32.12
C SER A 111 -13.10 -8.78 33.08
N PRO A 112 -12.86 -8.30 34.32
CA PRO A 112 -12.06 -9.06 35.30
C PRO A 112 -12.56 -10.48 35.58
N LEU A 113 -13.86 -10.75 35.36
CA LEU A 113 -14.46 -12.06 35.54
C LEU A 113 -14.21 -13.02 34.36
N THR A 114 -14.07 -12.47 33.15
CA THR A 114 -13.99 -13.21 31.89
C THR A 114 -12.57 -13.17 31.28
N GLU A 115 -11.65 -12.43 31.90
CA GLU A 115 -10.32 -12.15 31.38
C GLU A 115 -9.50 -13.41 31.11
N GLN A 116 -9.54 -14.37 32.03
CA GLN A 116 -8.74 -15.60 31.94
C GLN A 116 -9.18 -16.45 30.73
N ILE A 117 -10.47 -16.80 30.65
CA ILE A 117 -10.99 -17.62 29.56
C ILE A 117 -10.82 -16.94 28.19
N ILE A 118 -10.98 -15.61 28.11
CA ILE A 118 -10.73 -14.86 26.88
C ILE A 118 -9.25 -14.93 26.48
N THR A 119 -8.34 -14.78 27.44
CA THR A 119 -6.90 -14.84 27.16
C THR A 119 -6.49 -16.23 26.66
N ASP A 120 -6.96 -17.28 27.32
CA ASP A 120 -6.69 -18.67 26.93
C ASP A 120 -7.25 -18.97 25.53
N ALA A 121 -8.44 -18.44 25.20
CA ALA A 121 -9.03 -18.56 23.86
C ALA A 121 -8.18 -17.86 22.80
N LEU A 122 -7.73 -16.63 23.05
CA LEU A 122 -6.91 -15.87 22.12
C LEU A 122 -5.55 -16.55 21.86
N GLU A 123 -4.97 -17.21 22.86
CA GLU A 123 -3.76 -18.01 22.68
C GLU A 123 -4.00 -19.21 21.75
N GLN A 124 -5.12 -19.92 21.90
CA GLN A 124 -5.49 -21.01 21.01
C GLN A 124 -5.76 -20.53 19.58
N ILE A 125 -6.45 -19.39 19.41
CA ILE A 125 -6.66 -18.78 18.09
C ILE A 125 -5.32 -18.41 17.44
N LYS A 126 -4.37 -17.89 18.21
CA LYS A 126 -3.03 -17.57 17.71
C LYS A 126 -2.26 -18.82 17.27
N LEU A 127 -2.40 -19.93 18.00
CA LEU A 127 -1.82 -21.22 17.60
C LEU A 127 -2.40 -21.69 16.27
N LEU A 128 -3.73 -21.69 16.13
CA LEU A 128 -4.41 -22.08 14.89
C LEU A 128 -4.03 -21.17 13.72
N GLU A 129 -3.91 -19.86 13.93
CA GLU A 129 -3.41 -18.93 12.90
C GLU A 129 -1.98 -19.30 12.45
N SER A 130 -1.09 -19.62 13.38
CA SER A 130 0.26 -20.08 13.03
C SER A 130 0.25 -21.39 12.23
N GLU A 131 -0.65 -22.31 12.55
CA GLU A 131 -0.85 -23.54 11.79
C GLU A 131 -1.38 -23.25 10.37
N TYR A 132 -2.30 -22.29 10.23
CA TYR A 132 -2.79 -21.84 8.92
C TYR A 132 -1.66 -21.31 8.04
N GLN A 133 -0.74 -20.51 8.60
CA GLN A 133 0.43 -20.03 7.85
C GLN A 133 1.32 -21.18 7.34
N LYS A 134 1.50 -22.25 8.14
CA LYS A 134 2.21 -23.45 7.67
C LYS A 134 1.46 -24.17 6.56
N LEU A 135 0.13 -24.23 6.65
CA LEU A 135 -0.70 -24.82 5.60
C LEU A 135 -0.59 -24.05 4.28
N LYS A 136 -0.51 -22.70 4.32
CA LYS A 136 -0.22 -21.88 3.13
C LYS A 136 1.11 -22.28 2.48
N THR A 137 2.18 -22.43 3.27
CA THR A 137 3.48 -22.89 2.76
C THR A 137 3.35 -24.27 2.11
N ASN A 138 2.69 -25.23 2.77
CA ASN A 138 2.48 -26.57 2.23
C ASN A 138 1.65 -26.56 0.94
N LEU A 139 0.65 -25.67 0.83
CA LEU A 139 -0.19 -25.53 -0.36
C LEU A 139 0.65 -25.07 -1.56
N THR A 140 1.55 -24.11 -1.35
CA THR A 140 2.52 -23.64 -2.36
C THR A 140 3.49 -24.75 -2.79
N GLU A 141 4.03 -25.52 -1.84
CA GLU A 141 5.06 -26.53 -2.12
C GLU A 141 4.50 -27.78 -2.83
N ILE A 142 3.33 -28.26 -2.39
CA ILE A 142 2.75 -29.53 -2.86
C ILE A 142 1.85 -29.32 -4.09
N GLY A 143 1.30 -28.10 -4.26
CA GLY A 143 0.46 -27.70 -5.38
C GLY A 143 -1.00 -28.15 -5.23
N ASN A 144 -1.86 -27.24 -4.77
CA ASN A 144 -3.33 -27.37 -4.68
C ASN A 144 -3.84 -28.73 -4.15
N ASP A 145 -3.12 -29.35 -3.22
CA ASP A 145 -3.51 -30.65 -2.64
C ASP A 145 -4.82 -30.50 -1.85
N GLN A 146 -5.83 -31.28 -2.24
CA GLN A 146 -7.15 -31.26 -1.63
C GLN A 146 -7.12 -31.52 -0.11
N ARG A 147 -6.14 -32.29 0.39
CA ARG A 147 -5.98 -32.55 1.82
C ARG A 147 -5.48 -31.32 2.56
N VAL A 148 -4.60 -30.53 1.94
CA VAL A 148 -4.13 -29.25 2.50
C VAL A 148 -5.28 -28.23 2.49
N ILE A 149 -6.03 -28.15 1.40
CA ILE A 149 -7.24 -27.32 1.31
C ILE A 149 -8.25 -27.68 2.40
N TYR A 150 -8.51 -28.98 2.59
CA TYR A 150 -9.38 -29.45 3.66
C TYR A 150 -8.86 -29.03 5.05
N ALA A 151 -7.57 -29.21 5.32
CA ALA A 151 -6.96 -28.79 6.58
C ALA A 151 -7.05 -27.27 6.82
N MET A 152 -6.93 -26.46 5.77
CA MET A 152 -7.09 -25.00 5.85
C MET A 152 -8.53 -24.62 6.21
N ILE A 153 -9.52 -25.25 5.58
CA ILE A 153 -10.94 -25.04 5.90
C ILE A 153 -11.24 -25.50 7.34
N THR A 154 -10.74 -26.66 7.76
CA THR A 154 -10.90 -27.15 9.13
C THR A 154 -10.25 -26.23 10.15
N ASN A 155 -9.12 -25.60 9.82
CA ASN A 155 -8.50 -24.60 10.70
C ASN A 155 -9.43 -23.39 10.93
N PHE A 156 -10.05 -22.86 9.87
CA PHE A 156 -11.07 -21.80 10.01
C PHE A 156 -12.25 -22.24 10.88
N GLN A 157 -12.77 -23.44 10.65
CA GLN A 157 -13.87 -24.00 11.44
C GLN A 157 -13.50 -24.11 12.92
N ASN A 158 -12.34 -24.69 13.24
CA ASN A 158 -11.86 -24.83 14.62
C ASN A 158 -11.74 -23.48 15.33
N ARG A 159 -11.28 -22.44 14.63
CA ARG A 159 -11.20 -21.09 15.21
C ARG A 159 -12.57 -20.56 15.57
N ILE A 160 -13.55 -20.73 14.68
CA ILE A 160 -14.93 -20.29 14.92
C ILE A 160 -15.55 -21.08 16.08
N ASP A 161 -15.33 -22.40 16.12
CA ASP A 161 -15.84 -23.26 17.19
C ASP A 161 -15.31 -22.84 18.56
N ILE A 162 -14.00 -22.57 18.68
CA ILE A 162 -13.40 -22.06 19.92
C ILE A 162 -14.04 -20.73 20.33
N LEU A 163 -14.19 -19.79 19.39
CA LEU A 163 -14.79 -18.49 19.69
C LEU A 163 -16.24 -18.63 20.18
N ASN A 164 -17.04 -19.48 19.53
CA ASN A 164 -18.42 -19.73 19.91
C ASN A 164 -18.54 -20.39 21.29
N ILE A 165 -17.75 -21.43 21.55
CA ILE A 165 -17.73 -22.12 22.85
C ILE A 165 -17.40 -21.15 23.97
N VAL A 166 -16.39 -20.30 23.77
CA VAL A 166 -15.96 -19.35 24.79
C VAL A 166 -17.01 -18.26 25.02
N LEU A 167 -17.67 -17.77 23.97
CA LEU A 167 -18.78 -16.83 24.09
C LEU A 167 -19.94 -17.43 24.90
N GLU A 168 -20.30 -18.68 24.64
CA GLU A 168 -21.32 -19.41 25.40
C GLU A 168 -20.89 -19.56 26.88
N GLU A 169 -19.64 -19.96 27.14
CA GLU A 169 -19.14 -20.11 28.50
C GLU A 169 -19.15 -18.77 29.26
N ILE A 170 -18.80 -17.66 28.61
CA ILE A 170 -18.91 -16.32 29.20
C ILE A 170 -20.37 -15.99 29.58
N GLU A 171 -21.32 -16.31 28.72
CA GLU A 171 -22.75 -16.11 29.01
C GLU A 171 -23.16 -16.90 30.25
N THR A 172 -22.73 -18.17 30.37
CA THR A 172 -23.00 -18.98 31.57
C THR A 172 -22.39 -18.38 32.84
N ILE A 173 -21.14 -17.89 32.78
CA ILE A 173 -20.45 -17.25 33.91
C ILE A 173 -21.21 -15.99 34.36
N LYS A 174 -21.66 -15.16 33.42
CA LYS A 174 -22.44 -13.95 33.70
C LYS A 174 -23.77 -14.29 34.39
N ASN A 175 -24.47 -15.29 33.88
CA ASN A 175 -25.76 -15.75 34.43
C ASN A 175 -25.61 -16.34 35.85
N LEU A 176 -24.50 -17.01 36.16
CA LEU A 176 -24.26 -17.51 37.53
C LEU A 176 -24.03 -16.37 38.52
N LYS A 177 -23.32 -15.30 38.11
CA LYS A 177 -23.09 -14.12 38.95
C LYS A 177 -24.37 -13.35 39.26
N THR A 178 -25.26 -13.16 38.28
CA THR A 178 -26.53 -12.43 38.49
C THR A 178 -27.41 -13.14 39.52
N ASN A 179 -27.64 -14.45 39.35
CA ASN A 179 -28.43 -15.26 40.27
C ASN A 179 -27.87 -15.28 41.71
N THR A 180 -26.54 -15.23 41.86
CA THR A 180 -25.90 -15.20 43.20
C THR A 180 -26.09 -13.85 43.90
N ASN A 181 -26.22 -12.74 43.17
CA ASN A 181 -26.43 -11.42 43.78
C ASN A 181 -27.88 -11.23 44.26
N ASP A 182 -28.86 -11.81 43.56
CA ASP A 182 -30.27 -11.73 43.95
C ASP A 182 -30.60 -12.51 45.24
N THR A 183 -29.91 -13.63 45.46
CA THR A 183 -30.03 -14.42 46.71
C THR A 183 -29.38 -13.75 47.93
N LYS A 184 -28.42 -12.85 47.73
CA LYS A 184 -27.76 -12.10 48.84
C LYS A 184 -28.55 -10.87 49.30
N ASN A 185 -29.44 -10.33 48.46
CA ASN A 185 -30.27 -9.16 48.80
C ASN A 185 -31.64 -9.53 49.40
N THR A 186 -31.92 -10.82 49.63
CA THR A 186 -33.20 -11.33 50.15
C THR A 186 -33.11 -11.88 51.59
N ILE A 187 -32.08 -11.50 52.36
CA ILE A 187 -31.93 -11.88 53.78
C ILE A 187 -31.87 -10.62 54.65
#